data_AF-A0A2N3LSB4-F1
#
_entry.id   AF-A0A2N3LSB4-F1
#
_cell.length_a   1.000
_cell.length_b   1.000
_cell.length_c   1.000
_cell.angle_alpha   90.00
_cell.angle_beta   90.00
_cell.angle_gamma   90.00
#
_symmetry.space_group_name_H-M   'P 1'
#
loop_
_entity.id
_entity.type
_entity.pdbx_description
1 polymer ?
#
loop_
_entity_poly.entity_id
_entity_poly.type
_entity_poly.pdbx_seq_one_letter_code
_entity_poly.pdbx_strand_id
1 'polypeptide(L)' 'MLTGGGHNAFSRYETGKVVPAPAVVNLLRLLDRHPEELERLKRA' A
#
# COMPACT_ATOMS: atom_id res chain seq x y z
N MET A 1 5.87 -3.98 -8.40
CA MET A 1 5.68 -2.78 -7.52
C MET A 1 4.22 -2.71 -7.12
N LEU A 2 3.93 -2.78 -5.81
CA LEU A 2 2.57 -3.00 -5.29
C LEU A 2 1.71 -1.73 -5.14
N THR A 3 2.28 -0.53 -5.33
CA THR A 3 1.56 0.75 -5.08
C THR A 3 1.50 1.70 -6.27
N GLY A 4 1.96 1.29 -7.46
CA GLY A 4 1.82 2.09 -8.70
C GLY A 4 2.59 3.42 -8.74
N GLY A 5 3.46 3.72 -7.75
CA GLY A 5 4.11 5.03 -7.61
C GLY A 5 5.64 5.01 -7.59
N GLY A 6 6.33 3.98 -8.11
CA GLY A 6 7.79 3.90 -8.07
C GLY A 6 8.37 3.70 -6.66
N HIS A 7 9.71 3.72 -6.53
CA HIS A 7 10.42 3.53 -5.25
C HIS A 7 9.96 4.49 -4.13
N ASN A 8 9.47 5.69 -4.50
CA ASN A 8 9.09 6.76 -3.58
C ASN A 8 7.56 6.96 -3.47
N ALA A 9 6.75 5.93 -3.74
CA ALA A 9 5.29 6.02 -3.68
C ALA A 9 4.80 6.47 -2.29
N PHE A 10 5.28 5.81 -1.24
CA PHE A 10 4.87 6.07 0.15
C PHE A 10 5.23 7.48 0.61
N SER A 11 6.48 7.91 0.39
CA SER A 11 6.93 9.27 0.73
C SER A 11 6.07 10.36 0.09
N ARG A 12 5.57 10.14 -1.14
CA ARG A 12 4.66 11.09 -1.80
C ARG A 12 3.26 11.12 -1.18
N TYR A 13 2.77 9.99 -0.68
CA TYR A 13 1.51 9.93 0.06
C TYR A 13 1.63 10.64 1.41
N GLU A 14 2.71 10.38 2.16
CA GLU A 14 2.96 10.98 3.48
C GLU A 14 3.14 12.50 3.40
N THR A 15 3.79 12.99 2.34
CA THR A 15 3.97 14.43 2.10
C THR A 15 2.76 15.10 1.45
N GLY A 16 1.69 14.36 1.16
CA GLY A 16 0.48 14.88 0.50
C GLY A 16 0.69 15.31 -0.96
N LYS A 17 1.85 15.00 -1.56
CA LYS A 17 2.17 15.36 -2.94
C LYS A 17 1.33 14.61 -3.98
N VAL A 18 0.84 13.43 -3.62
CA VAL A 18 -0.02 12.58 -4.46
C VAL A 18 -1.06 11.89 -3.59
N VAL A 19 -2.30 11.81 -4.07
CA VAL A 19 -3.35 11.02 -3.42
C VAL A 19 -3.18 9.54 -3.79
N PRO A 20 -3.11 8.60 -2.82
CA PRO A 20 -3.01 7.18 -3.12
C PRO A 20 -4.27 6.67 -3.83
N ALA A 21 -4.10 5.71 -4.76
CA ALA A 21 -5.22 5.06 -5.42
C ALA A 21 -6.10 4.31 -4.39
N PRO A 22 -7.42 4.18 -4.61
CA PRO A 22 -8.31 3.48 -3.69
C PRO A 22 -7.84 2.05 -3.34
N ALA A 23 -7.23 1.35 -4.30
CA ALA A 23 -6.67 0.01 -4.07
C ALA A 23 -5.55 0.00 -3.01
N VAL A 24 -4.68 1.03 -3.00
CA VAL A 24 -3.60 1.16 -2.02
C VAL A 24 -4.18 1.42 -0.63
N VAL A 25 -5.16 2.31 -0.53
CA VAL A 25 -5.84 2.61 0.74
C VAL A 25 -6.54 1.37 1.29
N ASN A 26 -7.25 0.63 0.43
CA ASN A 26 -7.96 -0.59 0.82
C ASN A 26 -7.00 -1.70 1.25
N LEU A 27 -5.86 -1.85 0.58
CA LEU A 27 -4.82 -2.78 0.99
C LEU A 27 -4.29 -2.45 2.39
N LEU A 28 -3.95 -1.17 2.65
CA LEU A 28 -3.45 -0.77 3.96
C LEU A 28 -4.49 -1.00 5.07
N ARG A 29 -5.77 -0.70 4.82
CA ARG A 29 -6.87 -0.99 5.75
C ARG A 29 -7.11 -2.49 5.98
N LEU A 30 -6.87 -3.32 4.97
CA LEU A 30 -6.94 -4.76 5.11
C LEU A 30 -5.81 -5.26 6.00
N LEU A 31 -4.58 -4.83 5.72
CA LEU A 31 -3.40 -5.22 6.48
C LEU A 31 -3.40 -4.68 7.92
N ASP A 32 -4.04 -3.54 8.17
CA ASP A 32 -4.24 -3.01 9.52
C ASP A 32 -5.10 -3.94 10.39
N ARG A 33 -6.08 -4.63 9.80
CA ARG A 33 -6.95 -5.59 10.48
C ARG A 33 -6.45 -7.03 10.45
N HIS A 34 -5.72 -7.38 9.39
CA HIS A 34 -5.26 -8.73 9.08
C HIS A 34 -3.80 -8.70 8.61
N PRO A 35 -2.85 -8.41 9.51
CA PRO A 35 -1.43 -8.35 9.15
C PRO A 35 -0.90 -9.69 8.61
N GLU A 36 -1.51 -10.82 8.98
CA GLU A 36 -1.20 -12.16 8.49
C GLU A 36 -1.37 -12.32 6.97
N GLU A 37 -2.27 -11.55 6.34
CA GLU A 37 -2.49 -11.57 4.89
C GLU A 37 -1.26 -11.08 4.10
N LEU A 38 -0.37 -10.33 4.75
CA LEU A 38 0.90 -9.92 4.14
C LEU A 38 1.76 -11.12 3.78
N GLU A 39 1.77 -12.16 4.62
CA GLU A 39 2.53 -13.38 4.37
C GLU A 39 1.96 -14.21 3.23
N ARG A 40 0.65 -14.07 2.96
CA ARG A 40 0.01 -14.65 1.79
C ARG A 40 0.40 -13.90 0.52
N LEU A 41 0.40 -12.56 0.55
CA LEU A 41 0.78 -11.71 -0.58
C LEU A 41 2.25 -11.85 -0.99
N LYS A 42 3.16 -12.06 -0.04
CA LYS A 42 4.59 -12.27 -0.32
C LYS A 42 4.90 -13.59 -1.03
N ARG A 43 4.01 -14.58 -0.94
CA ARG A 43 4.19 -15.92 -1.53
C ARG A 43 3.58 -16.05 -2.93
N ALA A 44 2.74 -15.09 -3.32
CA ALA A 44 2.12 -15.02 -4.64
C ALA A 44 3.07 -14.34 -5.65
#